data_AF-A0AB38WTP0-F1
#
_entry.id   AF-A0AB38WTP0-F1
#
_cell.length_a   1.000
_cell.length_b   1.000
_cell.length_c   1.000
_cell.angle_alpha   90.00
_cell.angle_beta   90.00
_cell.angle_gamma   90.00
#
_symmetry.space_group_name_H-M   'P 1'
#
loop_
_entity.id
_entity.type
_entity.pdbx_description
1 polymer ?
#
loop_
_entity_poly.entity_id
_entity_poly.type
_entity_poly.pdbx_seq_one_letter_code
_entity_poly.pdbx_strand_id
1 'polypeptide(L)'
;MIQEFKDFIAKGNVMDMAVGIIIGAAFTAIVGSLVADLINPIISLFLGGIDFSGLYIVLGSGDYASIAAAEEAGAAVFAYGRFVMAVINFLIIAWVVFILVKLVNRAKDATSKPKPEAAAADPGPSELDILMEIRDALKK
;
A
#
# COMPACT_ATOMS: atom_id res chain seq x y z
N MET A 1 17.45 -12.39 28.23
CA MET A 1 17.18 -12.46 26.78
C MET A 1 15.75 -12.84 26.41
N ILE A 2 15.25 -14.07 26.64
CA ILE A 2 13.86 -14.42 26.24
C ILE A 2 12.82 -13.59 27.00
N GLN A 3 13.04 -13.30 28.28
CA GLN A 3 12.14 -12.47 29.08
C GLN A 3 12.19 -10.99 28.65
N GLU A 4 13.39 -10.44 28.50
CA GLU A 4 13.61 -9.08 27.98
C GLU A 4 13.04 -8.88 26.56
N PHE A 5 13.10 -9.92 25.72
CA PHE A 5 12.53 -9.92 24.38
C PHE A 5 10.99 -9.91 24.44
N LYS A 6 10.39 -10.69 25.34
CA LYS A 6 8.94 -10.65 25.62
C LYS A 6 8.50 -9.28 26.12
N ASP A 7 9.27 -8.68 27.03
CA ASP A 7 8.97 -7.34 27.57
C ASP A 7 9.14 -6.24 26.50
N PHE A 8 10.05 -6.43 25.55
CA PHE A 8 10.25 -5.52 24.41
C PHE A 8 9.08 -5.57 23.40
N ILE A 9 8.63 -6.77 23.01
CA ILE A 9 7.47 -6.92 22.09
C ILE A 9 6.13 -6.62 22.77
N ALA A 10 6.05 -6.71 24.11
CA ALA A 10 4.88 -6.31 24.89
C ALA A 10 4.69 -4.79 24.97
N LYS A 11 5.65 -3.98 24.49
CA LYS A 11 5.40 -2.55 24.23
C LYS A 11 4.35 -2.46 23.13
N GLY A 12 3.10 -2.22 23.51
CA GLY A 12 1.90 -2.39 22.66
C GLY A 12 1.98 -1.83 21.24
N ASN A 13 2.72 -0.72 21.03
CA ASN A 13 2.92 -0.15 19.70
C ASN A 13 3.64 -1.10 18.71
N VAL A 14 4.52 -1.97 19.18
CA VAL A 14 5.34 -2.84 18.29
C VAL A 14 4.51 -3.98 17.70
N MET A 15 3.61 -4.57 18.48
CA MET A 15 2.78 -5.70 18.03
C MET A 15 1.75 -5.25 16.98
N ASP A 16 1.03 -4.16 17.24
CA ASP A 16 0.04 -3.63 16.30
C ASP A 16 0.69 -3.14 15.00
N MET A 17 1.87 -2.51 15.10
CA MET A 17 2.66 -2.13 13.93
C MET A 17 3.11 -3.35 13.12
N ALA A 18 3.58 -4.41 13.79
CA ALA A 18 4.01 -5.64 13.13
C ALA A 18 2.86 -6.30 12.36
N VAL A 19 1.68 -6.40 12.97
CA VAL A 19 0.47 -6.94 12.32
C VAL A 19 0.07 -6.07 11.13
N GLY A 20 0.07 -4.75 11.29
CA GLY A 20 -0.24 -3.80 10.20
C GLY A 20 0.69 -3.94 8.99
N ILE A 21 2.00 -4.07 9.22
CA ILE A 21 2.99 -4.25 8.14
C ILE A 21 2.79 -5.59 7.43
N ILE A 22 2.62 -6.69 8.19
CA ILE A 22 2.42 -8.03 7.61
C ILE A 22 1.16 -8.08 6.76
N ILE A 23 0.04 -7.55 7.28
CA ILE A 23 -1.23 -7.50 6.54
C ILE A 23 -1.09 -6.58 5.34
N GLY A 24 -0.43 -5.42 5.48
CA GLY A 24 -0.20 -4.49 4.37
C GLY A 24 0.62 -5.10 3.23
N ALA A 25 1.67 -5.85 3.55
CA ALA A 25 2.48 -6.56 2.57
C ALA A 25 1.68 -7.66 1.86
N ALA A 26 0.95 -8.50 2.62
CA ALA A 26 0.10 -9.55 2.05
C ALA A 26 -1.00 -8.97 1.16
N PHE A 27 -1.65 -7.89 1.60
CA PHE A 27 -2.67 -7.20 0.81
C PHE A 27 -2.10 -6.64 -0.49
N THR A 28 -0.92 -6.01 -0.44
CA THR A 28 -0.24 -5.48 -1.63
C THR A 28 0.08 -6.60 -2.62
N ALA A 29 0.52 -7.77 -2.15
CA ALA A 29 0.78 -8.92 -3.00
C ALA A 29 -0.50 -9.45 -3.68
N ILE A 30 -1.62 -9.53 -2.95
CA ILE A 30 -2.92 -9.95 -3.49
C ILE A 30 -3.39 -8.99 -4.59
N VAL A 31 -3.32 -7.68 -4.33
CA VAL A 31 -3.70 -6.66 -5.33
C VAL A 31 -2.77 -6.71 -6.53
N GLY A 32 -1.46 -6.89 -6.32
CA GLY A 32 -0.48 -7.06 -7.38
C GLY A 32 -0.82 -8.23 -8.30
N SER A 33 -1.12 -9.40 -7.73
CA SER A 33 -1.52 -10.59 -8.49
C SER A 33 -2.86 -10.38 -9.22
N LEU A 34 -3.85 -9.75 -8.58
CA LEU A 34 -5.10 -9.40 -9.25
C LEU A 34 -4.88 -8.54 -10.50
N VAL A 35 -3.96 -7.58 -10.43
CA VAL A 35 -3.65 -6.74 -11.60
C VAL A 35 -2.83 -7.50 -12.63
N ALA A 36 -1.73 -8.13 -12.23
CA ALA A 36 -0.80 -8.80 -13.13
C ALA A 36 -1.39 -10.04 -13.81
N ASP A 37 -2.13 -10.86 -13.06
CA ASP A 37 -2.54 -12.20 -13.49
C ASP A 37 -3.99 -12.25 -14.00
N LEU A 38 -4.83 -11.29 -13.60
CA LEU A 38 -6.26 -11.26 -13.99
C LEU A 38 -6.58 -10.05 -14.87
N ILE A 39 -6.21 -8.84 -14.47
CA ILE A 39 -6.59 -7.63 -15.22
C ILE A 39 -5.73 -7.45 -16.48
N ASN A 40 -4.40 -7.59 -16.38
CA ASN A 40 -3.50 -7.37 -17.51
C ASN A 40 -3.77 -8.32 -18.69
N PRO A 41 -4.02 -9.63 -18.51
CA PRO A 41 -4.39 -10.51 -19.62
C PRO A 41 -5.72 -10.13 -20.30
N ILE A 42 -6.68 -9.61 -19.52
CA ILE A 42 -7.95 -9.14 -20.07
C ILE A 42 -7.74 -7.88 -20.90
N ILE A 43 -7.00 -6.90 -20.36
CA ILE A 43 -6.65 -5.67 -21.07
C ILE A 43 -5.85 -5.98 -22.33
N SER A 44 -4.85 -6.86 -22.25
CA SER A 44 -4.05 -7.25 -23.41
C SER A 44 -4.88 -7.96 -24.48
N LEU A 45 -5.84 -8.81 -24.10
CA LEU A 45 -6.76 -9.45 -25.05
C LEU A 45 -7.61 -8.42 -25.81
N PHE A 46 -8.19 -7.43 -25.11
CA PHE A 46 -9.06 -6.42 -25.73
C PHE A 46 -8.32 -5.38 -26.53
N LEU A 47 -7.09 -5.03 -26.12
CA LEU A 47 -6.27 -4.04 -26.82
C LEU A 47 -5.42 -4.65 -27.94
N GLY A 48 -5.46 -5.98 -28.14
CA GLY A 48 -4.72 -6.65 -29.21
C GLY A 48 -3.24 -6.90 -28.90
N GLY A 49 -2.91 -7.09 -27.61
CA GLY A 49 -1.56 -7.38 -27.15
C GLY A 49 -0.68 -6.14 -26.97
N ILE A 50 -1.28 -4.97 -26.67
CA ILE A 50 -0.51 -3.76 -26.37
C ILE A 50 0.35 -3.99 -25.13
N ASP A 51 1.62 -4.29 -25.37
CA ASP A 51 2.68 -4.31 -24.37
C ASP A 51 3.77 -3.33 -24.81
N PHE A 52 3.91 -2.25 -24.05
CA PHE A 52 4.94 -1.26 -24.30
C PHE A 52 6.28 -1.65 -23.67
N SER A 53 6.37 -2.73 -22.90
CA SER A 53 7.58 -3.11 -22.15
C SER A 53 8.81 -3.29 -23.04
N GLY A 54 8.60 -3.73 -24.29
CA GLY A 54 9.63 -3.91 -25.31
C GLY A 54 10.09 -2.62 -26.00
N LEU A 55 9.59 -1.45 -25.61
CA LEU A 55 10.05 -0.17 -26.13
C LEU A 55 11.28 0.31 -25.37
N TYR A 56 12.41 0.40 -26.06
CA TYR A 56 13.67 0.86 -25.50
C TYR A 56 14.52 1.61 -26.53
N ILE A 57 15.47 2.39 -26.03
CA ILE A 57 16.53 3.02 -26.82
C ILE A 57 17.85 2.58 -26.23
N VAL A 58 18.78 2.14 -27.07
CA VAL A 58 20.14 1.81 -26.65
C VAL A 58 20.97 3.09 -26.67
N LEU A 59 21.56 3.44 -25.53
CA LEU A 59 22.44 4.58 -25.36
C LEU A 59 23.88 4.12 -25.65
N GLY A 60 24.19 3.93 -26.93
CA GLY A 60 25.50 3.43 -27.37
C GLY A 60 25.49 2.92 -28.80
N SER A 61 26.55 2.20 -29.18
CA SER A 61 26.67 1.55 -30.48
C SER A 61 26.25 0.08 -30.39
N GLY A 62 25.26 -0.31 -31.18
CA GLY A 62 24.80 -1.70 -31.31
C GLY A 62 23.29 -1.78 -31.50
N ASP A 63 22.84 -2.58 -32.47
CA ASP A 63 21.45 -2.99 -32.60
C ASP A 63 21.28 -4.34 -31.91
N TYR A 64 20.35 -4.40 -30.97
CA TYR A 64 20.03 -5.61 -30.22
C TYR A 64 18.60 -6.03 -30.52
N ALA A 65 18.35 -7.33 -30.51
CA ALA A 65 17.02 -7.88 -30.78
C ALA A 65 16.05 -7.71 -29.60
N SER A 66 16.57 -7.48 -28.39
CA SER A 66 15.77 -7.32 -27.17
C SER A 66 16.52 -6.53 -26.10
N ILE A 67 15.77 -6.00 -25.12
CA ILE A 67 16.32 -5.39 -23.91
C ILE A 67 17.27 -6.36 -23.19
N ALA A 68 16.88 -7.63 -23.09
CA ALA A 68 17.70 -8.65 -22.43
C ALA A 68 19.05 -8.86 -23.15
N ALA A 69 19.05 -8.90 -24.48
CA ALA A 69 20.28 -9.03 -25.26
C ALA A 69 21.18 -7.79 -25.14
N ALA A 70 20.59 -6.60 -25.05
CA ALA A 70 21.33 -5.36 -24.84
C ALA A 70 21.91 -5.29 -23.42
N GLU A 71 21.15 -5.70 -22.40
CA GLU A 71 21.60 -5.76 -20.99
C GLU A 71 22.73 -6.80 -20.80
N GLU A 72 22.62 -8.01 -21.39
CA GLU A 72 23.67 -9.03 -21.36
C GLU A 72 24.96 -8.58 -22.06
N ALA A 73 24.84 -7.81 -23.14
CA ALA A 73 25.98 -7.22 -23.83
C ALA A 73 26.61 -6.04 -23.08
N GLY A 74 26.07 -5.64 -21.92
CA GLY A 74 26.54 -4.51 -21.13
C GLY A 74 26.23 -3.15 -21.75
N ALA A 75 25.31 -3.08 -22.71
CA ALA A 75 24.88 -1.83 -23.32
C ALA A 75 23.97 -1.05 -22.35
N ALA A 76 24.11 0.28 -22.34
CA ALA A 76 23.21 1.12 -21.56
C ALA A 76 21.84 1.20 -22.27
N VAL A 77 20.78 0.69 -21.62
CA VAL A 77 19.43 0.64 -22.20
C VAL A 77 18.49 1.62 -21.50
N PHE A 78 17.89 2.52 -22.28
CA PHE A 78 16.80 3.38 -21.86
C PHE A 78 15.45 2.71 -22.15
N ALA A 79 15.00 1.85 -21.24
CA ALA A 79 13.76 1.08 -21.37
C ALA A 79 12.51 1.88 -20.94
N TYR A 80 12.21 2.98 -21.65
CA TYR A 80 11.06 3.84 -21.36
C TYR A 80 9.71 3.11 -21.42
N GLY A 81 9.63 2.06 -22.23
CA GLY A 81 8.48 1.17 -22.32
C GLY A 81 8.10 0.51 -20.99
N ARG A 82 9.11 0.00 -20.27
CA ARG A 82 8.92 -0.59 -18.93
C ARG A 82 8.40 0.44 -17.94
N PHE A 83 8.86 1.68 -18.03
CA PHE A 83 8.38 2.77 -17.17
C PHE A 83 6.92 3.11 -17.46
N VAL A 84 6.54 3.25 -18.74
CA VAL A 84 5.14 3.50 -19.13
C VAL A 84 4.24 2.36 -18.64
N MET A 85 4.67 1.11 -18.79
CA MET A 85 3.94 -0.05 -18.26
C MET A 85 3.81 -0.01 -16.73
N ALA A 86 4.86 0.40 -16.02
CA ALA A 86 4.80 0.55 -14.56
C ALA A 86 3.79 1.63 -14.13
N VAL A 87 3.71 2.75 -14.86
CA VAL A 87 2.71 3.80 -14.61
C VAL A 87 1.30 3.28 -14.86
N ILE A 88 1.06 2.58 -15.96
CA ILE A 88 -0.25 1.97 -16.28
C ILE A 88 -0.66 0.99 -15.17
N ASN A 89 0.24 0.08 -14.78
CA ASN A 89 -0.01 -0.89 -13.71
C ASN A 89 -0.32 -0.19 -12.38
N PHE A 90 0.42 0.87 -12.04
CA PHE A 90 0.16 1.66 -10.83
C PHE A 90 -1.25 2.27 -10.84
N LEU A 91 -1.68 2.87 -11.96
CA LEU A 91 -3.02 3.44 -12.08
C LEU A 91 -4.11 2.37 -11.95
N ILE A 92 -3.91 1.19 -12.54
CA ILE A 92 -4.85 0.05 -12.41
C ILE A 92 -4.91 -0.41 -10.95
N ILE A 93 -3.76 -0.61 -10.29
CA ILE A 93 -3.67 -1.01 -8.88
C ILE A 93 -4.41 0.02 -8.00
N ALA A 94 -4.12 1.31 -8.18
CA ALA A 94 -4.77 2.38 -7.42
C ALA A 94 -6.30 2.36 -7.60
N TRP A 95 -6.77 2.15 -8.84
CA TRP A 95 -8.19 2.04 -9.15
C TRP A 95 -8.85 0.83 -8.50
N VAL A 96 -8.20 -0.34 -8.55
CA VAL A 96 -8.68 -1.57 -7.93
C VAL A 96 -8.74 -1.44 -6.40
N VAL A 97 -7.69 -0.91 -5.77
CA VAL A 97 -7.67 -0.64 -4.32
C VAL A 97 -8.79 0.32 -3.94
N PHE A 98 -9.00 1.38 -4.73
CA PHE A 98 -10.08 2.32 -4.49
C PHE A 98 -11.46 1.64 -4.50
N ILE A 99 -11.72 0.76 -5.49
CA ILE A 99 -12.97 -0.01 -5.54
C ILE A 99 -13.11 -0.94 -4.33
N LEU A 100 -12.05 -1.65 -3.94
CA LEU A 100 -12.07 -2.56 -2.79
C LEU A 100 -12.36 -1.81 -1.48
N VAL A 101 -11.68 -0.69 -1.24
CA VAL A 101 -11.91 0.15 -0.05
C VAL A 101 -13.33 0.71 -0.07
N LYS A 102 -13.82 1.18 -1.22
CA LYS A 102 -15.20 1.66 -1.37
C LYS A 102 -16.23 0.55 -1.10
N LEU A 103 -15.97 -0.67 -1.55
CA LEU A 103 -16.85 -1.82 -1.32
C LEU A 103 -16.90 -2.18 0.17
N VAL A 104 -15.74 -2.21 0.84
CA VAL A 104 -15.65 -2.46 2.28
C VAL A 104 -16.36 -1.37 3.07
N ASN A 105 -16.14 -0.09 2.73
CA ASN A 105 -16.81 1.03 3.40
C ASN A 105 -18.33 0.97 3.19
N ARG A 106 -18.79 0.70 1.96
CA ARG A 106 -20.22 0.51 1.67
C ARG A 106 -20.83 -0.69 2.40
N ALA A 107 -20.09 -1.80 2.52
CA ALA A 107 -20.55 -2.98 3.27
C ALA A 107 -20.62 -2.68 4.78
N LYS A 108 -19.66 -1.93 5.32
CA LYS A 108 -19.69 -1.44 6.71
C LYS A 108 -20.89 -0.52 6.93
N ASP A 109 -21.19 0.39 6.01
CA ASP A 109 -22.35 1.28 6.11
C ASP A 109 -23.67 0.50 6.02
N ALA A 110 -23.75 -0.52 5.16
CA ALA A 110 -24.95 -1.35 4.97
C ALA A 110 -25.22 -2.34 6.11
N THR A 111 -24.19 -2.73 6.87
CA THR A 111 -24.31 -3.64 8.03
C THR A 111 -24.26 -2.90 9.37
N SER A 112 -23.95 -1.61 9.35
CA SER A 112 -24.11 -0.74 10.50
C SER A 112 -25.59 -0.42 10.69
N LYS A 113 -26.27 -1.16 11.57
CA LYS A 113 -27.04 -0.43 12.61
C LYS A 113 -26.07 0.62 13.15
N PRO A 114 -26.45 1.89 13.37
CA PRO A 114 -25.57 2.83 14.03
C PRO A 114 -25.05 2.12 15.26
N LYS A 115 -23.80 1.66 15.18
CA LYS A 115 -23.10 1.17 16.34
C LYS A 115 -23.14 2.43 17.17
N PRO A 116 -23.81 2.46 18.35
CA PRO A 116 -23.53 3.55 19.26
C PRO A 116 -22.01 3.55 19.28
N GLU A 117 -21.41 4.66 18.81
CA GLU A 117 -19.98 4.90 18.90
C GLU A 117 -19.60 4.24 20.18
N ALA A 118 -18.80 3.15 20.11
CA ALA A 118 -18.51 2.37 21.31
C ALA A 118 -18.01 3.41 22.28
N ALA A 119 -18.86 3.79 23.25
CA ALA A 119 -18.88 5.15 23.80
C ALA A 119 -17.43 5.47 24.01
N ALA A 120 -16.88 6.38 23.18
CA ALA A 120 -15.46 6.65 23.20
C ALA A 120 -15.22 6.92 24.67
N ALA A 121 -14.57 5.97 25.36
CA ALA A 121 -14.69 5.86 26.81
C ALA A 121 -14.34 7.25 27.28
N ASP A 122 -15.35 7.93 27.84
CA ASP A 122 -15.41 9.39 27.97
C ASP A 122 -13.99 9.83 28.27
N PRO A 123 -13.26 10.46 27.33
CA PRO A 123 -11.82 10.64 27.48
C PRO A 123 -11.73 11.44 28.76
N GLY A 124 -11.36 10.74 29.85
CA GLY A 124 -11.39 11.32 31.17
C GLY A 124 -10.66 12.64 31.10
N PRO A 125 -11.06 13.63 31.91
CA PRO A 125 -10.70 15.04 31.73
C PRO A 125 -9.29 15.15 31.17
N SER A 126 -9.19 15.80 30.02
CA SER A 126 -7.93 15.85 29.28
C SER A 126 -6.83 16.37 30.21
N GLU A 127 -5.56 16.04 29.97
CA GLU A 127 -4.48 16.53 30.82
C GLU A 127 -4.54 18.05 31.01
N LEU A 128 -5.05 18.78 30.02
CA LEU A 128 -5.32 20.21 30.10
C LEU A 128 -6.42 20.58 31.12
N ASP A 129 -7.50 19.81 31.18
CA ASP A 129 -8.60 20.01 32.14
C ASP A 129 -8.11 19.77 33.57
N ILE A 130 -7.33 18.71 33.80
CA ILE A 130 -6.74 18.40 35.11
C ILE A 130 -5.74 19.49 35.52
N LEU A 131 -4.91 19.97 34.59
CA LEU A 131 -3.97 21.06 34.86
C LEU A 131 -4.67 22.39 35.17
N MET A 132 -5.83 22.65 34.55
CA MET A 132 -6.66 23.80 34.87
C MET A 132 -7.25 23.70 36.29
N GLU A 133 -7.77 22.53 36.67
CA GLU A 133 -8.27 22.27 38.02
C GLU A 133 -7.18 22.43 39.09
N ILE A 134 -5.97 21.88 38.85
CA ILE A 134 -4.81 22.03 39.74
C ILE A 134 -4.40 23.50 39.88
N ARG A 135 -4.36 24.25 38.77
CA ARG A 135 -4.03 25.69 38.78
C ARG A 135 -5.02 26.47 39.66
N ASP A 136 -6.31 26.18 39.53
CA ASP A 136 -7.35 26.92 40.24
C ASP A 136 -7.41 26.51 41.73
N ALA A 137 -7.04 25.27 42.06
CA ALA A 137 -6.84 24.81 43.43
C ALA A 137 -5.64 25.47 44.12
N LEU A 138 -4.55 25.75 43.38
CA LEU A 138 -3.33 26.42 43.91
C LEU A 138 -3.46 27.95 44.04
N LYS A 139 -4.51 28.55 43.51
CA LYS A 139 -4.80 29.99 43.65
C LYS A 139 -5.56 30.35 44.94
N LYS A 140 -6.00 29.36 45.71
CA LYS A 140 -6.52 29.53 47.08
C LYS A 140 -5.39 29.49 48.09
#